data_AF-A0A1G1PBX9-F1
#
_entry.id   AF-A0A1G1PBX9-F1
#
_cell.length_a   1.000
_cell.length_b   1.000
_cell.length_c   1.000
_cell.angle_alpha   90.00
_cell.angle_beta   90.00
_cell.angle_gamma   90.00
#
_symmetry.space_group_name_H-M   'P 1'
#
loop_
_entity.id
_entity.type
_entity.pdbx_description
1 polymer ?
#
loop_
_entity_poly.entity_id
_entity_poly.type
_entity_poly.pdbx_seq_one_letter_code
_entity_poly.pdbx_strand_id
1 'polypeptide(L)'
;MITMSRRTPRSPLVLLFGCCAAHAALALASPDPWLAPNLTLVGLVLAVASRPERWPILCASAAGCSLVWAVRMPAAVAAGYLAAGWSVHWVAGQWDASDERVQGTLVLVSSLLLTVGSLWLQELWSLPVAGLAAAHLALTYGAFVVVRRLAQVVG
;
A
#
# COMPACT_ATOMS: atom_id res chain seq x y z
N MET A 1 -5.93 -25.09 24.22
CA MET A 1 -5.19 -24.21 23.29
C MET A 1 -6.05 -24.05 22.05
N ILE A 2 -6.85 -22.98 21.98
CA ILE A 2 -7.78 -22.74 20.88
C ILE A 2 -6.96 -22.21 19.71
N THR A 3 -6.74 -23.05 18.70
CA THR A 3 -6.20 -22.64 17.40
C THR A 3 -7.26 -21.78 16.72
N MET A 4 -7.21 -20.47 16.94
CA MET A 4 -7.93 -19.53 16.08
C MET A 4 -7.38 -19.70 14.66
N SER A 5 -8.20 -20.31 13.81
CA SER A 5 -8.00 -20.36 12.37
C SER A 5 -7.80 -18.92 11.86
N ARG A 6 -6.55 -18.57 11.55
CA ARG A 6 -6.21 -17.27 10.95
C ARG A 6 -6.81 -17.26 9.55
N ARG A 7 -7.98 -16.64 9.39
CA ARG A 7 -8.62 -16.47 8.08
C ARG A 7 -7.78 -15.51 7.25
N THR A 8 -7.06 -16.05 6.28
CA THR A 8 -6.49 -15.26 5.20
C THR A 8 -7.62 -14.81 4.27
N PRO A 9 -7.55 -13.58 3.71
CA PRO A 9 -8.54 -13.13 2.74
C PRO A 9 -8.61 -14.13 1.57
N ARG A 10 -9.83 -14.59 1.24
CA ARG A 10 -10.05 -15.66 0.24
C ARG A 10 -9.50 -15.34 -1.16
N SER A 11 -9.29 -14.05 -1.49
CA SER A 11 -8.64 -13.64 -2.73
C SER A 11 -7.79 -12.37 -2.55
N PRO A 12 -6.44 -12.45 -2.66
CA PRO A 12 -5.56 -11.28 -2.56
C PRO A 12 -5.80 -10.27 -3.69
N LEU A 13 -6.26 -10.73 -4.85
CA LEU A 13 -6.59 -9.87 -5.98
C LEU A 13 -7.85 -9.04 -5.71
N VAL A 14 -8.88 -9.64 -5.11
CA VAL A 14 -10.10 -8.89 -4.75
C VAL A 14 -9.76 -7.79 -3.74
N LEU A 15 -8.91 -8.09 -2.75
CA LEU A 15 -8.43 -7.09 -1.80
C LEU A 15 -7.66 -5.97 -2.50
N LEU A 16 -6.70 -6.32 -3.35
CA LEU A 16 -5.89 -5.35 -4.08
C LEU A 16 -6.75 -4.46 -4.98
N PHE A 17 -7.60 -5.04 -5.82
CA PHE A 17 -8.46 -4.28 -6.73
C PHE A 17 -9.51 -3.43 -6.00
N GLY A 18 -10.07 -3.95 -4.89
CA GLY A 18 -10.95 -3.17 -4.03
C GLY A 18 -10.24 -1.95 -3.44
N CYS A 19 -8.99 -2.12 -3.00
CA CYS A 19 -8.16 -1.01 -2.52
C CYS A 19 -7.81 -0.04 -3.65
N CYS A 20 -7.48 -0.51 -4.84
CA CYS A 20 -7.22 0.34 -6.01
C CYS A 20 -8.44 1.19 -6.37
N ALA A 21 -9.63 0.58 -6.43
CA ALA A 21 -10.88 1.29 -6.74
C ALA A 21 -11.21 2.33 -5.65
N ALA A 22 -11.07 1.95 -4.37
CA ALA A 22 -11.27 2.88 -3.26
C ALA A 22 -10.24 4.02 -3.27
N HIS A 23 -8.98 3.73 -3.61
CA HIS A 23 -7.93 4.75 -3.76
C HIS A 23 -8.32 5.76 -4.83
N ALA A 24 -8.71 5.28 -6.02
CA ALA A 24 -9.11 6.14 -7.13
C ALA A 24 -10.34 7.00 -6.77
N ALA A 25 -11.35 6.41 -6.12
CA ALA A 25 -12.53 7.14 -5.68
C ALA A 25 -12.18 8.24 -4.66
N LEU A 26 -11.32 7.95 -3.68
CA LEU A 26 -10.85 8.94 -2.70
C LEU A 26 -10.00 10.04 -3.36
N ALA A 27 -9.11 9.67 -4.27
CA ALA A 27 -8.28 10.63 -4.99
C ALA A 27 -9.12 11.59 -5.84
N LEU A 28 -10.21 11.11 -6.46
CA LEU A 28 -11.14 11.93 -7.24
C LEU A 28 -12.03 12.83 -6.36
N ALA A 29 -12.38 12.37 -5.16
CA ALA A 29 -13.20 13.13 -4.22
C ALA A 29 -12.38 14.11 -3.35
N SER A 30 -11.07 13.93 -3.27
CA SER A 30 -10.21 14.73 -2.40
C SER A 30 -9.90 16.10 -3.01
N PRO A 31 -10.04 17.20 -2.25
CA PRO A 31 -9.63 18.52 -2.70
C PRO A 31 -8.09 18.64 -2.83
N ASP A 32 -7.34 17.77 -2.16
CA ASP A 32 -5.88 17.72 -2.22
C ASP A 32 -5.40 16.25 -2.37
N PRO A 33 -4.56 15.92 -3.36
CA PRO A 33 -4.00 14.57 -3.53
C PRO A 33 -3.24 14.06 -2.29
N TRP A 34 -2.68 14.94 -1.46
CA TRP A 34 -1.96 14.55 -0.23
C TRP A 34 -2.89 14.05 0.88
N LEU A 35 -4.17 14.41 0.84
CA LEU A 35 -5.18 13.98 1.82
C LEU A 35 -5.80 12.62 1.48
N ALA A 36 -5.57 12.10 0.27
CA ALA A 36 -5.99 10.75 -0.09
C ALA A 36 -4.95 9.74 0.43
N PRO A 37 -5.31 8.78 1.32
CA PRO A 37 -4.38 7.74 1.75
C PRO A 37 -4.02 6.81 0.59
N ASN A 38 -2.79 6.28 0.59
CA ASN A 38 -2.35 5.34 -0.45
C ASN A 38 -2.92 3.92 -0.22
N LEU A 39 -4.21 3.74 -0.54
CA LEU A 39 -4.89 2.45 -0.36
C LEU A 39 -4.34 1.38 -1.30
N THR A 40 -3.87 1.74 -2.50
CA THR A 40 -3.25 0.78 -3.42
C THR A 40 -2.04 0.11 -2.78
N LEU A 41 -1.18 0.87 -2.10
CA LEU A 41 -0.06 0.32 -1.36
C LEU A 41 -0.49 -0.57 -0.21
N VAL A 42 -1.49 -0.14 0.57
CA VAL A 42 -2.07 -0.95 1.66
C VAL A 42 -2.57 -2.30 1.13
N GLY A 43 -3.35 -2.27 0.05
CA GLY A 43 -3.85 -3.46 -0.62
C GLY A 43 -2.72 -4.36 -1.14
N LEU A 44 -1.66 -3.77 -1.71
CA LEU A 44 -0.48 -4.51 -2.17
C LEU A 44 0.23 -5.21 -1.01
N VAL A 45 0.54 -4.50 0.07
CA VAL A 45 1.25 -5.08 1.22
C VAL A 45 0.46 -6.24 1.81
N LEU A 46 -0.85 -6.07 2.02
CA LEU A 46 -1.71 -7.13 2.55
C LEU A 46 -1.83 -8.31 1.58
N ALA A 47 -1.98 -8.04 0.28
CA ALA A 47 -2.07 -9.09 -0.74
C ALA A 47 -0.78 -9.90 -0.83
N VAL A 48 0.39 -9.25 -0.89
CA VAL A 48 1.69 -9.93 -0.96
C VAL A 48 1.97 -10.66 0.35
N ALA A 49 1.67 -10.08 1.51
CA ALA A 49 1.82 -10.75 2.79
C ALA A 49 0.97 -12.03 2.88
N SER A 50 -0.21 -12.04 2.26
CA SER A 50 -1.09 -13.21 2.23
C SER A 50 -0.66 -14.29 1.23
N ARG A 51 -0.03 -13.89 0.10
CA ARG A 51 0.46 -14.77 -0.97
C ARG A 51 1.82 -14.28 -1.49
N PRO A 52 2.92 -14.48 -0.71
CA PRO A 52 4.24 -13.97 -1.07
C PRO A 52 4.78 -14.54 -2.37
N GLU A 53 4.33 -15.72 -2.78
CA GLU A 53 4.70 -16.37 -4.04
C GLU A 53 4.15 -15.65 -5.28
N ARG A 54 3.10 -14.82 -5.11
CA ARG A 54 2.44 -14.08 -6.20
C ARG A 54 2.89 -12.63 -6.30
N TRP A 55 3.93 -12.25 -5.56
CA TRP A 55 4.37 -10.85 -5.47
C TRP A 55 4.57 -10.17 -6.83
N PRO A 56 5.13 -10.80 -7.91
CA PRO A 56 5.37 -10.08 -9.16
C PRO A 56 4.05 -9.67 -9.82
N ILE A 57 3.06 -10.58 -9.83
CA ILE A 57 1.75 -10.35 -10.44
C ILE A 57 0.97 -9.30 -9.63
N LEU A 58 1.06 -9.35 -8.31
CA LEU A 58 0.41 -8.37 -7.43
C LEU A 58 1.02 -6.97 -7.61
N CYS A 59 2.35 -6.86 -7.71
CA CYS A 59 3.02 -5.60 -8.04
C CYS A 59 2.63 -5.09 -9.42
N ALA A 60 2.65 -5.95 -10.45
CA ALA A 60 2.26 -5.57 -11.81
C ALA A 60 0.81 -5.07 -11.85
N SER A 61 -0.09 -5.70 -11.10
CA SER A 61 -1.49 -5.28 -10.98
C SER A 61 -1.63 -3.93 -10.26
N ALA A 62 -0.92 -3.73 -9.15
CA ALA A 62 -0.92 -2.47 -8.40
C ALA A 62 -0.34 -1.31 -9.22
N ALA A 63 0.78 -1.56 -9.91
CA ALA A 63 1.40 -0.63 -10.84
C ALA A 63 0.44 -0.32 -12.00
N GLY A 64 -0.14 -1.34 -12.64
CA GLY A 64 -1.12 -1.18 -13.72
C GLY A 64 -2.30 -0.32 -13.31
N CYS A 65 -2.89 -0.57 -12.14
CA CYS A 65 -3.97 0.28 -11.60
C CYS A 65 -3.49 1.73 -11.44
N SER A 66 -2.32 1.91 -10.83
CA SER A 66 -1.79 3.26 -10.56
C SER A 66 -1.39 4.02 -11.82
N LEU A 67 -0.96 3.32 -12.87
CA LEU A 67 -0.61 3.90 -14.17
C LEU A 67 -1.82 4.51 -14.87
N VAL A 68 -3.04 3.99 -14.65
CA VAL A 68 -4.27 4.53 -15.24
C VAL A 68 -4.50 6.00 -14.86
N TRP A 69 -4.02 6.44 -13.70
CA TRP A 69 -4.19 7.82 -13.22
C TRP A 69 -2.88 8.55 -12.90
N ALA A 70 -1.71 7.90 -12.99
CA ALA A 70 -0.41 8.53 -12.81
C ALA A 70 0.05 9.27 -14.07
N VAL A 71 -0.34 10.54 -14.21
CA VAL A 71 -0.08 11.33 -15.43
C VAL A 71 1.37 11.83 -15.53
N ARG A 72 2.04 12.11 -14.41
CA ARG A 72 3.34 12.81 -14.43
C ARG A 72 4.56 11.90 -14.39
N MET A 73 4.54 10.80 -13.63
CA MET A 73 5.70 9.92 -13.47
C MET A 73 5.32 8.42 -13.43
N PRO A 74 4.75 7.89 -14.52
CA PRO A 74 4.27 6.51 -14.57
C PRO A 74 5.36 5.47 -14.25
N ALA A 75 6.57 5.64 -14.81
CA ALA A 75 7.68 4.71 -14.59
C ALA A 75 8.16 4.70 -13.13
N ALA A 76 8.26 5.88 -12.50
CA ALA A 76 8.68 5.98 -11.09
C ALA A 76 7.65 5.33 -10.15
N VAL A 77 6.36 5.51 -10.44
CA VAL A 77 5.27 4.87 -9.70
C VAL A 77 5.35 3.35 -9.83
N ALA A 78 5.55 2.83 -11.04
CA ALA A 78 5.70 1.39 -11.27
C ALA A 78 6.91 0.80 -10.54
N ALA A 79 8.08 1.47 -10.62
CA ALA A 79 9.29 1.08 -9.91
C ALA A 79 9.09 1.08 -8.39
N GLY A 80 8.40 2.09 -7.86
CA GLY A 80 8.08 2.20 -6.44
C GLY A 80 7.21 1.05 -5.92
N TYR A 81 6.16 0.66 -6.64
CA TYR A 81 5.32 -0.49 -6.26
C TYR A 81 6.05 -1.83 -6.39
N LEU A 82 6.91 -1.99 -7.41
CA LEU A 82 7.77 -3.16 -7.54
C LEU A 82 8.73 -3.28 -6.37
N ALA A 83 9.40 -2.18 -6.00
CA ALA A 83 10.29 -2.14 -4.84
C ALA A 83 9.55 -2.48 -3.55
N ALA A 84 8.36 -1.89 -3.33
CA ALA A 84 7.54 -2.18 -2.15
C ALA A 84 7.16 -3.66 -2.06
N GLY A 85 6.63 -4.26 -3.13
CA GLY A 85 6.26 -5.68 -3.08
C GLY A 85 7.46 -6.63 -3.05
N TRP A 86 8.61 -6.27 -3.63
CA TRP A 86 9.87 -7.00 -3.44
C TRP A 86 10.27 -7.00 -1.97
N SER A 87 10.23 -5.85 -1.30
CA SER A 87 10.53 -5.73 0.13
C SER A 87 9.58 -6.58 0.98
N VAL A 88 8.27 -6.55 0.70
CA VAL A 88 7.28 -7.38 1.41
C VAL A 88 7.57 -8.87 1.18
N HIS A 89 7.85 -9.28 -0.05
CA HIS A 89 8.22 -10.67 -0.37
C HIS A 89 9.47 -11.12 0.39
N TRP A 90 10.51 -10.30 0.40
CA TRP A 90 11.75 -10.61 1.10
C TRP A 90 11.52 -10.72 2.62
N VAL A 91 10.77 -9.78 3.21
CA VAL A 91 10.38 -9.82 4.63
C VAL A 91 9.55 -11.07 4.94
N ALA A 92 8.65 -11.49 4.05
CA ALA A 92 7.86 -12.70 4.23
C ALA A 92 8.69 -14.00 4.21
N GLY A 93 9.91 -13.98 3.65
CA GLY A 93 10.85 -15.09 3.73
C GLY A 93 11.61 -15.16 5.05
N GLN A 94 11.62 -14.08 5.84
CA GLN A 94 12.43 -13.93 7.05
C GLN A 94 11.56 -13.84 8.33
N TRP A 95 10.34 -13.32 8.21
CA TRP A 95 9.42 -13.05 9.32
C TRP A 95 8.00 -13.53 9.03
N ASP A 96 7.17 -13.66 10.07
CA ASP A 96 5.74 -13.93 9.93
C ASP A 96 5.05 -12.71 9.28
N ALA A 97 4.88 -12.75 7.96
CA ALA A 97 4.20 -11.71 7.20
C ALA A 97 2.72 -11.53 7.58
N SER A 98 2.12 -12.45 8.35
CA SER A 98 0.77 -12.28 8.88
C SER A 98 0.71 -11.43 10.16
N ASP A 99 1.85 -11.21 10.82
CA ASP A 99 1.97 -10.34 12.00
C ASP A 99 1.55 -8.90 11.64
N GLU A 100 0.72 -8.32 12.50
CA GLU A 100 0.26 -6.93 12.38
C GLU A 100 1.37 -5.92 12.36
N ARG A 101 2.35 -6.11 13.23
CA ARG A 101 3.46 -5.20 13.40
C ARG A 101 4.32 -5.22 12.15
N VAL A 102 4.59 -6.42 11.61
CA VAL A 102 5.35 -6.59 10.38
C VAL A 102 4.64 -5.92 9.20
N GLN A 103 3.35 -6.19 8.99
CA GLN A 103 2.58 -5.55 7.91
C GLN A 103 2.48 -4.03 8.08
N GLY A 104 2.24 -3.56 9.31
CA GLY A 104 2.15 -2.13 9.60
C GLY A 104 3.47 -1.40 9.36
N THR A 105 4.59 -2.01 9.77
CA THR A 105 5.93 -1.48 9.48
C THR A 105 6.20 -1.45 7.98
N LEU A 106 5.84 -2.51 7.25
CA LEU A 106 5.98 -2.53 5.78
C LEU A 106 5.18 -1.42 5.11
N VAL A 107 3.92 -1.21 5.50
CA VAL A 107 3.10 -0.10 4.98
C VAL A 107 3.76 1.24 5.27
N LEU A 108 4.17 1.50 6.53
CA LEU A 108 4.80 2.76 6.92
C LEU A 108 6.09 3.02 6.14
N VAL A 109 6.99 2.04 6.08
CA VAL A 109 8.29 2.18 5.41
C VAL A 109 8.09 2.36 3.90
N SER A 110 7.25 1.54 3.26
CA SER A 110 6.97 1.68 1.82
C SER A 110 6.28 3.01 1.50
N SER A 111 5.34 3.46 2.33
CA SER A 111 4.69 4.76 2.17
C SER A 111 5.68 5.90 2.33
N LEU A 112 6.56 5.85 3.34
CA LEU A 112 7.60 6.85 3.57
C LEU A 112 8.54 6.93 2.37
N LEU A 113 9.04 5.79 1.88
CA LEU A 113 9.93 5.73 0.73
C LEU A 113 9.28 6.28 -0.54
N LEU A 114 8.03 5.88 -0.82
CA LEU A 114 7.28 6.39 -1.97
C LEU A 114 7.03 7.89 -1.87
N THR A 115 6.69 8.37 -0.67
CA THR A 115 6.41 9.79 -0.42
C THR A 115 7.68 10.63 -0.58
N VAL A 116 8.74 10.28 0.14
CA VAL A 116 10.03 10.98 0.09
C VAL A 116 10.63 10.93 -1.31
N GLY A 117 10.59 9.76 -1.97
CA GLY A 117 11.06 9.62 -3.34
C GLY A 117 10.26 10.49 -4.32
N SER A 118 8.94 10.59 -4.15
CA SER A 118 8.09 11.44 -4.97
C SER A 118 8.38 12.93 -4.75
N LEU A 119 8.61 13.36 -3.50
CA LEU A 119 8.99 14.73 -3.18
C LEU A 119 10.36 15.08 -3.76
N TRP A 120 11.31 14.16 -3.66
CA TRP A 120 12.65 14.31 -4.20
C TRP A 120 12.65 14.48 -5.72
N LEU A 121 11.97 13.58 -6.44
CA LEU A 121 11.91 13.60 -7.90
C LEU A 121 11.15 14.80 -8.47
N GLN A 122 10.25 15.40 -7.68
CA GLN A 122 9.47 16.58 -8.08
C GLN A 122 10.07 17.89 -7.57
N GLU A 123 11.19 17.84 -6.84
CA GLU A 123 11.84 19.00 -6.20
C GLU A 123 10.88 19.77 -5.26
N LEU A 124 9.93 19.08 -4.63
CA LEU A 124 8.90 19.66 -3.77
C LEU A 124 9.32 19.65 -2.30
N TRP A 125 10.38 20.38 -1.95
CA TRP A 125 10.88 20.45 -0.57
C TRP A 125 10.50 21.77 0.10
N SER A 126 9.49 21.70 0.98
CA SER A 126 9.12 22.81 1.86
C SER A 126 8.52 22.29 3.16
N LEU A 127 8.54 23.10 4.22
CA LEU A 127 7.94 22.73 5.51
C LEU A 127 6.45 22.39 5.42
N PRO A 128 5.59 23.16 4.70
CA PRO A 128 4.19 22.80 4.53
C PRO A 128 4.01 21.44 3.83
N VAL A 129 4.80 21.17 2.78
CA VAL A 129 4.75 19.91 2.05
C VAL A 129 5.21 18.75 2.93
N ALA A 130 6.23 18.94 3.77
CA ALA A 130 6.64 17.93 4.76
C ALA A 130 5.52 17.64 5.77
N GLY A 131 4.79 18.66 6.22
CA GLY A 131 3.61 18.49 7.08
C GLY A 131 2.49 17.69 6.40
N LEU A 132 2.17 18.00 5.15
CA LEU A 132 1.19 17.27 4.35
C LEU A 132 1.63 15.82 4.08
N ALA A 133 2.92 15.60 3.80
CA ALA A 133 3.50 14.27 3.68
C ALA A 133 3.35 13.47 4.98
N ALA A 134 3.62 14.06 6.13
CA ALA A 134 3.42 13.39 7.42
C ALA A 134 1.94 13.04 7.66
N ALA A 135 1.02 13.93 7.30
CA ALA A 135 -0.42 13.65 7.35
C ALA A 135 -0.82 12.50 6.41
N HIS A 136 -0.29 12.49 5.18
CA HIS A 136 -0.50 11.40 4.22
C HIS A 136 -0.04 10.05 4.75
N LEU A 137 1.13 10.00 5.41
CA LEU A 137 1.65 8.78 6.05
C LEU A 137 0.73 8.31 7.18
N ALA A 138 0.28 9.23 8.04
CA ALA A 138 -0.62 8.92 9.15
C ALA A 138 -1.97 8.39 8.65
N LEU A 139 -2.54 9.04 7.63
CA LEU A 139 -3.78 8.60 6.99
C LEU A 139 -3.62 7.23 6.33
N THR A 140 -2.51 6.99 5.65
CA THR A 140 -2.24 5.69 5.00
C THR A 140 -2.10 4.57 6.03
N TYR A 141 -1.43 4.81 7.16
CA TYR A 141 -1.34 3.84 8.24
C TYR A 141 -2.70 3.60 8.93
N GLY A 142 -3.46 4.66 9.17
CA GLY A 142 -4.84 4.55 9.70
C GLY A 142 -5.73 3.73 8.78
N ALA A 143 -5.63 3.95 7.47
CA ALA A 143 -6.34 3.15 6.47
C ALA A 143 -5.91 1.68 6.48
N PHE A 144 -4.62 1.38 6.66
CA PHE A 144 -4.15 0.00 6.84
C PHE A 144 -4.86 -0.71 8.00
N VAL A 145 -4.99 -0.07 9.16
CA VAL A 145 -5.68 -0.66 10.32
C VAL A 145 -7.13 -1.02 9.98
N VAL A 146 -7.83 -0.13 9.26
CA VAL A 146 -9.22 -0.36 8.84
C VAL A 146 -9.31 -1.47 7.80
N VAL A 147 -8.53 -1.40 6.72
CA VAL A 147 -8.56 -2.37 5.62
C VAL A 147 -8.17 -3.77 6.10
N ARG A 148 -7.16 -3.90 6.95
CA ARG A 148 -6.75 -5.18 7.54
C ARG A 148 -7.89 -5.82 8.32
N ARG A 149 -8.59 -5.05 9.16
CA ARG A 149 -9.75 -5.55 9.91
C ARG A 149 -10.89 -5.98 8.99
N LEU A 150 -11.20 -5.18 7.96
CA LEU A 150 -12.21 -5.54 6.97
C LEU A 150 -11.86 -6.83 6.22
N ALA A 151 -10.59 -6.98 5.81
CA ALA A 151 -10.10 -8.18 5.13
C ALA A 151 -10.22 -9.44 6.00
N GLN A 152 -10.10 -9.31 7.32
CA GLN A 152 -10.28 -10.42 8.27
C GLN A 152 -11.75 -10.79 8.51
N VAL A 153 -12.67 -9.82 8.42
CA VAL A 153 -14.12 -10.05 8.61
C VAL A 153 -14.77 -10.64 7.37
N VAL A 154 -14.35 -10.18 6.18
CA VAL A 154 -14.89 -10.62 4.89
C VAL A 154 -14.24 -11.92 4.40
N GLY A 155 -13.08 -12.30 4.96
CA GLY A 155 -12.38 -13.57 4.72
C GLY A 155 -13.11 -14.79 5.25
#